data_AF-A0A846DWN1-F1
#
_entry.id   AF-A0A846DWN1-F1
#
_cell.length_a   1.000
_cell.length_b   1.000
_cell.length_c   1.000
_cell.angle_alpha   90.00
_cell.angle_beta   90.00
_cell.angle_gamma   90.00
#
_symmetry.space_group_name_H-M   'P 1'
#
loop_
_entity.id
_entity.type
_entity.pdbx_description
1 polymer ?
#
loop_
_entity_poly.entity_id
_entity_poly.type
_entity_poly.pdbx_seq_one_letter_code
_entity_poly.pdbx_strand_id
1 'polypeptide(L)' 'MQIQTPDWVKHAVFYQIFPDRFARTQQSRKFLLKNARWEDWNEIPTLQGYKGGDLWE' A
#
# COMPACT_ATOMS: atom_id res chain seq x y z
N MET A 1 -22.98 30.65 9.87
CA MET A 1 -22.71 29.47 9.00
C MET A 1 -22.47 28.27 9.91
N GLN A 2 -23.21 27.18 9.74
CA GLN A 2 -23.07 25.99 10.59
C GLN A 2 -22.04 25.05 9.97
N ILE A 3 -21.06 24.60 10.76
CA ILE A 3 -20.05 23.64 10.29
C ILE A 3 -20.71 22.26 10.22
N GLN A 4 -20.57 21.59 9.07
CA GLN A 4 -21.01 20.21 8.87
C GLN A 4 -19.81 19.34 8.49
N THR A 5 -19.73 18.15 9.07
CA THR A 5 -18.72 17.14 8.76
C THR A 5 -19.38 15.84 8.29
N PRO A 6 -18.69 14.99 7.50
CA PRO A 6 -19.28 13.77 6.97
C PRO A 6 -19.72 12.81 8.08
N ASP A 7 -20.97 12.35 8.02
CA ASP A 7 -21.54 11.52 9.08
C ASP A 7 -20.89 10.13 9.16
N TRP A 8 -20.57 9.54 8.00
CA TRP A 8 -19.92 8.23 7.92
C TRP A 8 -18.56 8.18 8.65
N VAL A 9 -17.84 9.31 8.70
CA VAL A 9 -16.54 9.40 9.40
C VAL A 9 -16.71 9.23 10.90
N LYS A 10 -17.83 9.69 11.48
CA LYS A 10 -18.13 9.56 12.91
C LYS A 10 -18.33 8.11 13.35
N HIS A 11 -18.65 7.25 12.38
CA HIS A 11 -18.96 5.83 12.58
C HIS A 11 -17.92 4.91 11.95
N ALA A 12 -16.85 5.45 11.35
CA ALA A 12 -15.80 4.69 10.71
C ALA A 12 -14.68 4.33 11.69
N VAL A 13 -14.06 3.17 11.47
CA VAL A 13 -12.76 2.82 12.06
C VAL A 13 -11.72 2.86 10.95
N PHE A 14 -10.69 3.67 11.14
CA PHE A 14 -9.65 3.85 10.13
C PHE A 14 -8.50 2.88 10.35
N TYR A 15 -7.99 2.32 9.25
CA TYR A 15 -6.77 1.55 9.22
C TYR A 15 -5.80 2.16 8.21
N GLN A 16 -4.67 2.67 8.70
CA GLN A 16 -3.68 3.31 7.85
C GLN A 16 -2.72 2.26 7.30
N ILE A 17 -2.57 2.25 5.97
CA ILE A 17 -1.72 1.30 5.25
C ILE A 17 -0.56 2.05 4.60
N PHE A 18 0.63 1.46 4.67
CA PHE A 18 1.76 1.81 3.80
C PHE A 18 1.81 0.82 2.63
N PRO A 19 1.35 1.20 1.41
CA PRO A 19 1.03 0.24 0.35
C PRO A 19 2.19 -0.67 -0.06
N ASP A 20 3.39 -0.10 -0.22
CA ASP A 20 4.58 -0.86 -0.64
C ASP A 20 4.96 -2.01 0.32
N ARG A 21 4.51 -1.96 1.59
CA ARG A 21 4.81 -2.97 2.62
C ARG A 21 3.59 -3.72 3.13
N PHE A 22 2.43 -3.56 2.49
CA PHE A 22 1.19 -4.17 2.95
C PHE A 22 1.01 -5.60 2.42
N ALA A 23 0.98 -5.75 1.10
CA ALA A 23 0.81 -7.02 0.42
C ALA A 23 1.40 -6.96 -0.98
N ARG A 24 1.85 -8.11 -1.51
CA ARG A 24 2.31 -8.27 -2.89
C ARG A 24 1.33 -9.17 -3.63
N THR A 25 0.91 -8.78 -4.83
CA THR A 25 0.14 -9.66 -5.70
C THR A 25 0.96 -10.91 -6.04
N GLN A 26 0.36 -12.11 -5.85
CA GLN A 26 1.04 -13.38 -6.17
C GLN A 26 1.02 -13.70 -7.66
N GLN A 27 0.03 -13.21 -8.40
CA GLN A 27 -0.07 -13.40 -9.84
C GLN A 27 0.67 -12.31 -10.62
N SER A 28 1.46 -12.74 -11.59
CA SER A 28 2.11 -11.89 -12.60
C SER A 28 1.07 -11.25 -13.53
N ARG A 29 0.25 -10.33 -13.00
CA ARG A 29 -0.36 -9.32 -13.86
C ARG A 29 0.81 -8.50 -14.39
N LYS A 30 0.91 -8.38 -15.72
CA LYS A 30 1.96 -7.67 -16.46
C LYS A 30 2.17 -6.27 -15.86
N PHE A 31 2.98 -6.20 -14.81
CA PHE A 31 3.34 -4.95 -14.18
C PHE A 31 4.24 -4.23 -15.17
N LEU A 32 4.01 -2.94 -15.35
CA LEU A 32 4.83 -2.04 -16.17
C LEU A 32 6.34 -2.15 -15.82
N LEU A 33 6.65 -2.70 -14.64
CA LEU A 33 7.96 -2.87 -14.04
C LEU A 33 8.45 -4.33 -14.09
N LYS A 34 8.46 -4.96 -15.27
CA LYS A 34 8.99 -6.33 -15.44
C LYS A 34 10.42 -6.55 -14.91
N ASN A 35 11.20 -5.47 -14.78
CA ASN A 35 12.61 -5.48 -14.36
C ASN A 35 12.89 -4.65 -13.10
N ALA A 36 11.87 -4.29 -12.31
CA ALA A 36 12.15 -3.59 -11.06
C ALA A 36 12.88 -4.49 -10.07
N ARG A 37 13.93 -3.95 -9.44
CA ARG A 37 14.64 -4.61 -8.35
C ARG A 37 13.91 -4.29 -7.06
N TRP A 38 13.18 -5.28 -6.55
CA TRP A 38 12.53 -5.20 -5.25
C TRP A 38 13.47 -5.74 -4.18
N GLU A 39 13.42 -5.12 -3.00
CA GLU A 39 14.00 -5.73 -1.81
C GLU A 39 13.26 -7.02 -1.47
N ASP A 40 13.95 -7.95 -0.81
CA ASP A 40 13.27 -9.10 -0.24
C ASP A 40 12.23 -8.61 0.79
N TRP A 41 11.09 -9.30 0.85
CA TRP A 41 9.96 -8.91 1.69
C TRP A 41 10.33 -8.85 3.16
N ASN A 42 11.19 -9.75 3.64
CA ASN A 42 11.54 -9.88 5.06
C ASN A 42 12.80 -9.10 5.46
N GLU A 43 13.49 -8.48 4.52
CA GLU A 43 14.69 -7.68 4.80
C GLU A 43 14.38 -6.37 5.55
N ILE A 44 15.40 -5.81 6.21
CA ILE A 44 15.28 -4.54 6.93
C ILE A 44 14.93 -3.43 5.92
N PRO A 45 13.88 -2.60 6.16
CA PRO A 45 13.53 -1.50 5.26
C PRO A 45 14.69 -0.52 5.06
N THR A 46 15.02 -0.19 3.81
CA THR A 46 15.95 0.91 3.51
C THR A 46 15.19 2.17 3.11
N LEU A 47 15.91 3.31 3.09
CA LEU A 47 15.32 4.63 2.78
C LEU A 47 14.83 4.74 1.33
N GLN A 48 15.51 4.10 0.39
CA GLN A 48 15.18 4.13 -1.04
C GLN A 48 14.69 2.77 -1.57
N GLY A 49 14.50 1.81 -0.67
CA GLY A 49 14.08 0.45 -0.96
C GLY A 49 12.58 0.31 -1.18
N TYR A 50 12.21 -0.45 -2.20
CA TYR A 50 10.83 -0.83 -2.49
C TYR A 50 10.66 -2.33 -2.27
N LYS A 51 9.66 -2.74 -1.49
CA LYS A 51 9.31 -4.15 -1.29
C LYS A 51 8.35 -4.67 -2.37
N GLY A 52 7.77 -3.77 -3.16
CA GLY A 52 6.94 -4.11 -4.31
C GLY A 52 5.50 -4.43 -3.93
N GLY A 53 5.03 -3.93 -2.78
CA GLY A 53 3.63 -4.01 -2.42
C GLY A 53 2.75 -3.17 -3.34
N ASP A 54 1.56 -3.67 -3.63
CA ASP A 54 0.65 -3.10 -4.61
C ASP A 54 -0.79 -3.06 -4.07
N LEU A 55 -1.71 -2.52 -4.88
CA LEU A 55 -3.12 -2.35 -4.52
C LEU A 55 -4.00 -3.49 -5.03
N TRP A 56 -3.39 -4.59 -5.46
CA TRP A 56 -4.06 -5.67 -6.16
C TRP A 56 -3.99 -6.96 -5.33
N GLU A 57 -4.99 -7.83 -5.48
CA GLU A 57 -5.00 -9.20 -4.91
C GLU A 57 -4.64 -10.25 -5.96
#